data_AF-A0A3P2AL58-F1
#
_entry.id   AF-A0A3P2AL58-F1
#
_cell.length_a   1.000
_cell.length_b   1.000
_cell.length_c   1.000
_cell.angle_alpha   90.00
_cell.angle_beta   90.00
_cell.angle_gamma   90.00
#
_symmetry.space_group_name_H-M   'P 1'
#
loop_
_entity.id
_entity.type
_entity.pdbx_description
1 polymer ?
#
loop_
_entity_poly.entity_id
_entity_poly.type
_entity_poly.pdbx_seq_one_letter_code
_entity_poly.pdbx_strand_id
1 'polypeptide(L)'
;MAELLYCDDDEIVQVAMQIIIESGEARKSIAQALDFIAVFDFENARLQISEANQHICKAHNAQTARMQAEISQANPFTPSILFNHAQDTLMTVMSEIHLTEKHLTVFENFYKLLPAKEEK
;
A
#
# COMPACT_ATOMS: atom_id res chain seq x y z
N MET A 1 -2.49 33.20 27.53
CA MET A 1 -3.27 32.98 26.30
C MET A 1 -2.31 32.79 25.12
N ALA A 2 -1.49 31.73 25.16
CA ALA A 2 -0.48 31.43 24.14
C ALA A 2 -0.28 29.90 24.04
N GLU A 3 -1.38 29.14 24.08
CA GLU A 3 -1.32 27.68 24.25
C GLU A 3 -2.28 26.92 23.31
N LEU A 4 -2.72 27.54 22.21
CA LEU A 4 -3.77 26.95 21.35
C LEU A 4 -3.48 26.96 19.84
N LEU A 5 -2.21 26.92 19.41
CA LEU A 5 -1.87 26.97 17.97
C LEU A 5 -0.98 25.81 17.48
N TYR A 6 -0.82 24.72 18.25
CA TYR A 6 0.08 23.60 17.90
C TYR A 6 -0.63 22.26 17.61
N CYS A 7 -1.97 22.21 17.59
CA CYS A 7 -2.68 20.93 17.54
C CYS A 7 -2.81 20.33 16.12
N ASP A 8 -2.91 21.16 15.07
CA ASP A 8 -3.25 20.68 13.72
C ASP A 8 -2.06 20.07 12.96
N ASP A 9 -0.85 20.60 13.15
CA ASP A 9 0.37 20.04 12.54
C ASP A 9 0.64 18.63 13.05
N ASP A 10 0.43 18.38 14.35
CA ASP A 10 0.61 17.08 14.96
C ASP A 10 -0.37 16.03 14.40
N GLU A 11 -1.63 16.41 14.13
CA GLU A 11 -2.63 15.49 13.60
C GLU A 11 -2.30 15.07 12.17
N ILE A 12 -1.88 16.00 11.31
CA ILE A 12 -1.46 15.71 9.92
C ILE A 12 -0.19 14.87 9.90
N VAL A 13 0.79 15.20 10.75
CA VAL A 13 2.03 14.42 10.87
C VAL A 13 1.71 12.98 11.30
N GLN A 14 0.81 12.78 12.27
CA GLN A 14 0.40 11.45 12.71
C GLN A 14 -0.24 10.64 11.59
N VAL A 15 -1.17 11.23 10.83
CA VAL A 15 -1.78 10.52 9.69
C VAL A 15 -0.78 10.26 8.58
N ALA A 16 0.10 11.21 8.28
CA ALA A 16 1.17 11.00 7.29
C ALA A 16 2.08 9.84 7.70
N MET A 17 2.49 9.78 8.98
CA MET A 17 3.29 8.68 9.51
C MET A 17 2.54 7.34 9.44
N GLN A 18 1.26 7.31 9.80
CA GLN A 18 0.44 6.12 9.70
C GLN A 18 0.37 5.61 8.25
N ILE A 19 0.15 6.50 7.29
CA ILE A 19 0.13 6.16 5.85
C ILE A 19 1.49 5.61 5.42
N ILE A 20 2.59 6.25 5.81
CA ILE A 20 3.95 5.83 5.43
C ILE A 20 4.27 4.43 5.98
N ILE A 21 3.98 4.17 7.26
CA ILE A 21 4.26 2.88 7.91
C ILE A 21 3.46 1.76 7.23
N GLU A 22 2.15 1.94 7.09
CA GLU A 22 1.29 0.92 6.50
C GLU A 22 1.61 0.70 5.01
N SER A 23 1.91 1.77 4.26
CA SER A 23 2.35 1.64 2.85
C SER A 23 3.71 0.94 2.75
N GLY A 24 4.60 1.16 3.72
CA GLY A 24 5.90 0.50 3.82
C GLY A 24 5.79 -1.00 4.07
N GLU A 25 4.94 -1.42 5.00
CA GLU A 25 4.66 -2.85 5.24
C GLU A 25 3.99 -3.48 4.02
N ALA A 26 3.03 -2.80 3.38
CA ALA A 26 2.42 -3.29 2.15
C ALA A 26 3.44 -3.50 1.03
N ARG A 27 4.36 -2.54 0.83
CA ARG A 27 5.44 -2.66 -0.17
C ARG A 27 6.38 -3.82 0.12
N LYS A 28 6.71 -4.04 1.40
CA LYS A 28 7.54 -5.18 1.83
C LYS A 28 6.88 -6.51 1.51
N SER A 29 5.58 -6.66 1.79
CA SER A 29 4.83 -7.86 1.42
C SER A 29 4.75 -8.05 -0.10
N ILE A 30 4.58 -6.98 -0.88
CA ILE A 30 4.62 -7.07 -2.35
C ILE A 30 5.99 -7.50 -2.89
N ALA A 31 7.08 -7.01 -2.31
CA ALA A 31 8.42 -7.48 -2.70
C ALA A 31 8.56 -8.99 -2.47
N GLN A 32 8.10 -9.50 -1.32
CA GLN A 32 8.09 -10.93 -1.04
C GLN A 32 7.16 -11.72 -1.98
N ALA A 33 6.00 -11.16 -2.33
CA ALA A 33 5.09 -11.78 -3.29
C ALA A 33 5.74 -11.95 -4.66
N LEU A 34 6.48 -10.95 -5.14
CA LEU A 34 7.23 -11.02 -6.39
C LEU A 34 8.35 -12.06 -6.34
N ASP A 35 9.06 -12.18 -5.21
CA ASP A 35 10.06 -13.24 -5.00
C ASP A 35 9.43 -14.64 -5.08
N PHE A 36 8.25 -14.84 -4.47
CA PHE A 36 7.50 -16.09 -4.58
C PHE A 36 7.00 -16.37 -6.01
N ILE A 37 6.49 -15.35 -6.72
CA ILE A 37 6.11 -15.47 -8.13
C ILE A 37 7.30 -15.92 -8.98
N ALA A 38 8.50 -15.39 -8.73
CA ALA A 38 9.71 -15.72 -9.49
C ALA A 38 10.12 -17.20 -9.40
N VAL A 39 9.76 -17.88 -8.30
CA VAL A 39 10.00 -19.32 -8.08
C VAL A 39 8.75 -20.18 -8.30
N PHE A 40 7.68 -19.59 -8.87
CA PHE A 40 6.39 -20.24 -9.12
C PHE A 40 5.66 -20.74 -7.87
N ASP A 41 5.96 -20.17 -6.70
CA ASP A 41 5.25 -20.42 -5.45
C ASP A 41 4.02 -19.51 -5.35
N PHE A 42 2.99 -19.83 -6.13
CA PHE A 42 1.81 -18.97 -6.27
C PHE A 42 0.95 -18.91 -5.00
N GLU A 43 1.01 -19.93 -4.15
CA GLU A 43 0.24 -19.95 -2.90
C GLU A 43 0.82 -18.93 -1.90
N ASN A 44 2.14 -18.95 -1.67
CA ASN A 44 2.77 -17.97 -0.80
C ASN A 44 2.72 -16.55 -1.39
N ALA A 45 2.79 -16.41 -2.72
CA ALA A 45 2.56 -15.13 -3.38
C ALA A 45 1.16 -14.56 -3.07
N ARG A 46 0.10 -15.38 -3.13
CA ARG A 46 -1.27 -14.93 -2.78
C ARG A 46 -1.39 -14.51 -1.32
N LEU A 47 -0.75 -15.24 -0.41
CA LEU A 47 -0.74 -14.87 1.02
C LEU A 47 -0.10 -13.49 1.22
N GLN A 48 1.05 -13.24 0.60
CA GLN A 48 1.74 -11.95 0.68
C GLN A 48 0.97 -10.80 0.02
N ILE A 49 0.31 -11.03 -1.12
CA ILE A 49 -0.58 -10.03 -1.74
C ILE A 49 -1.77 -9.73 -0.82
N SER A 50 -2.32 -10.74 -0.13
CA SER A 50 -3.41 -10.53 0.82
C SER A 50 -2.96 -9.68 2.01
N GLU A 51 -1.78 -9.96 2.57
CA GLU A 51 -1.17 -9.17 3.65
C GLU A 51 -0.94 -7.71 3.21
N ALA A 52 -0.37 -7.50 2.01
CA ALA A 52 -0.19 -6.18 1.43
C ALA A 52 -1.51 -5.40 1.31
N ASN A 53 -2.57 -6.08 0.85
CA ASN A 53 -3.90 -5.49 0.72
C ASN A 53 -4.50 -5.06 2.08
N GLN A 54 -4.24 -5.81 3.16
CA GLN A 54 -4.69 -5.41 4.50
C GLN A 54 -4.02 -4.12 4.97
N HIS A 55 -2.71 -4.01 4.79
CA HIS A 55 -1.93 -2.83 5.15
C HIS A 55 -2.33 -1.61 4.30
N ILE A 56 -2.39 -1.77 2.97
CA ILE A 56 -2.73 -0.65 2.09
C ILE A 56 -4.16 -0.15 2.31
N CYS A 57 -5.09 -1.02 2.70
CA CYS A 57 -6.45 -0.62 3.04
C CYS A 57 -6.49 0.31 4.25
N LYS A 58 -5.67 0.05 5.28
CA LYS A 58 -5.55 0.94 6.45
C LYS A 58 -5.00 2.32 6.04
N ALA A 59 -3.94 2.33 5.24
CA ALA A 59 -3.35 3.57 4.73
C ALA A 59 -4.36 4.38 3.88
N HIS A 60 -5.05 3.70 2.97
CA HIS A 60 -6.06 4.31 2.10
C HIS A 60 -7.26 4.86 2.88
N ASN A 61 -7.70 4.15 3.92
CA ASN A 61 -8.78 4.64 4.79
C ASN A 61 -8.36 5.92 5.54
N ALA A 62 -7.12 5.99 6.04
CA ALA A 62 -6.60 7.18 6.69
C ALA A 62 -6.50 8.37 5.71
N GLN A 63 -6.02 8.14 4.48
CA GLN A 63 -6.00 9.15 3.42
C GLN A 63 -7.43 9.63 3.09
N THR A 64 -8.37 8.71 2.89
CA THR A 64 -9.76 9.03 2.54
C THR A 64 -10.44 9.86 3.62
N ALA A 65 -10.28 9.47 4.88
CA ALA A 65 -10.85 10.19 6.02
C ALA A 65 -10.33 11.63 6.08
N ARG A 66 -9.03 11.85 5.82
CA ARG A 66 -8.46 13.21 5.78
C ARG A 66 -8.90 14.03 4.59
N MET A 67 -8.97 13.44 3.40
CA MET A 67 -9.52 14.13 2.24
C MET A 67 -10.97 14.56 2.46
N GLN A 68 -11.80 13.70 3.08
CA GLN A 68 -13.19 14.04 3.39
C GLN A 68 -13.31 15.16 4.43
N ALA A 69 -12.48 15.15 5.47
CA ALA A 69 -12.46 16.21 6.48
C ALA A 69 -12.08 17.58 5.89
N GLU A 70 -11.12 17.59 4.97
CA GLU A 70 -10.69 18.79 4.24
C GLU A 70 -11.80 19.30 3.29
N ILE A 71 -12.35 18.43 2.45
CA ILE A 71 -13.40 18.79 1.48
C ILE A 71 -14.66 19.34 2.17
N SER A 72 -15.04 18.75 3.30
CA SER A 72 -16.20 19.21 4.09
C SER A 72 -15.93 20.47 4.91
N GLN A 73 -14.69 20.98 4.93
CA GLN A 73 -14.24 22.07 5.79
C GLN A 73 -14.44 21.80 7.29
N ALA A 74 -14.62 20.52 7.68
CA ALA A 74 -14.83 20.13 9.06
C ALA A 74 -13.53 20.20 9.88
N ASN A 75 -12.38 19.96 9.24
CA ASN A 75 -11.07 20.06 9.84
C ASN A 75 -10.03 20.48 8.77
N PRO A 76 -10.01 21.76 8.38
CA PRO A 76 -9.08 22.24 7.35
C PRO A 76 -7.64 22.21 7.87
N PHE A 77 -6.70 21.78 7.04
CA PHE A 77 -5.30 21.69 7.45
C PHE A 77 -4.34 22.49 6.57
N THR A 78 -3.19 22.86 7.14
CA THR A 78 -2.14 23.56 6.38
C THR A 78 -1.42 22.58 5.44
N PRO A 79 -1.21 22.93 4.16
CA PRO A 79 -0.49 22.07 3.22
C PRO A 79 0.84 21.57 3.79
N SER A 80 1.04 20.25 3.77
CA SER A 80 2.20 19.58 4.37
C SER A 80 2.96 18.75 3.34
N ILE A 81 4.26 19.01 3.21
CA ILE A 81 5.16 18.24 2.32
C ILE A 81 5.21 16.77 2.76
N LEU A 82 5.20 16.52 4.07
CA LEU A 82 5.23 15.16 4.60
C LEU A 82 3.95 14.39 4.25
N PHE A 83 2.78 15.03 4.36
CA PHE A 83 1.52 14.41 3.98
C PHE A 83 1.42 14.19 2.46
N ASN A 84 1.94 15.10 1.65
CA ASN A 84 2.06 14.88 0.20
C ASN A 84 2.95 13.67 -0.11
N HIS A 85 4.12 13.57 0.54
CA HIS A 85 5.00 12.41 0.36
C HIS A 85 4.35 11.09 0.80
N ALA A 86 3.58 11.11 1.89
CA ALA A 86 2.81 9.96 2.34
C ALA A 86 1.79 9.52 1.28
N GLN A 87 1.06 10.47 0.68
CA GLN A 87 0.09 10.20 -0.38
C GLN A 87 0.77 9.63 -1.64
N ASP A 88 1.89 10.23 -2.07
CA ASP A 88 2.67 9.72 -3.23
C ASP A 88 3.13 8.28 -3.00
N THR A 89 3.62 8.00 -1.78
CA THR A 89 4.05 6.66 -1.38
C THR A 89 2.90 5.67 -1.46
N LEU A 90 1.75 6.00 -0.85
CA LEU A 90 0.55 5.17 -0.85
C LEU A 90 0.08 4.83 -2.27
N MET A 91 -0.09 5.85 -3.12
CA MET A 91 -0.58 5.65 -4.48
C MET A 91 0.40 4.85 -5.35
N THR A 92 1.71 5.03 -5.13
CA THR A 92 2.75 4.24 -5.80
C THR A 92 2.66 2.77 -5.38
N VAL A 93 2.54 2.49 -4.08
CA VAL A 93 2.41 1.11 -3.56
C VAL A 93 1.12 0.46 -4.04
N MET A 94 0.00 1.18 -4.09
CA MET A 94 -1.24 0.66 -4.67
C MET A 94 -1.06 0.22 -6.14
N SER A 95 -0.29 0.99 -6.91
CA SER A 95 0.04 0.63 -8.29
C SER A 95 0.95 -0.61 -8.36
N GLU A 96 1.92 -0.72 -7.46
CA GLU A 96 2.79 -1.91 -7.33
C GLU A 96 1.99 -3.17 -6.98
N ILE A 97 1.04 -3.08 -6.05
CA ILE A 97 0.10 -4.17 -5.70
C ILE A 97 -0.68 -4.61 -6.93
N HIS A 98 -1.30 -3.64 -7.63
CA HIS A 98 -2.10 -3.93 -8.82
C HIS A 98 -1.28 -4.66 -9.90
N LEU A 99 -0.06 -4.21 -10.17
CA LEU A 99 0.82 -4.85 -11.14
C LEU A 99 1.24 -6.25 -10.68
N THR A 100 1.49 -6.44 -9.39
CA THR A 100 1.86 -7.74 -8.82
C THR A 100 0.74 -8.77 -8.93
N GLU A 101 -0.52 -8.36 -8.72
CA GLU A 101 -1.69 -9.21 -8.98
C GLU A 101 -1.81 -9.64 -10.45
N LYS A 102 -1.49 -8.73 -11.38
CA LYS A 102 -1.42 -9.06 -12.81
C LYS A 102 -0.27 -10.01 -13.11
N HIS A 103 0.92 -9.79 -12.54
CA HIS A 103 2.05 -10.70 -12.68
C HIS A 103 1.71 -12.10 -12.20
N LEU A 104 1.12 -12.23 -11.01
CA LEU A 104 0.68 -13.53 -10.49
C LEU A 104 -0.23 -14.25 -11.49
N THR A 105 -1.25 -13.55 -12.00
CA THR A 105 -2.18 -14.11 -12.99
C THR A 105 -1.46 -14.56 -14.26
N VAL A 106 -0.56 -13.72 -14.78
CA VAL A 106 0.20 -14.00 -16.01
C VAL A 106 1.10 -15.21 -15.82
N PHE A 107 1.93 -15.23 -14.78
CA PHE A 107 2.89 -16.31 -14.53
C PHE A 107 2.20 -17.64 -14.18
N GLU A 108 1.10 -17.61 -13.45
CA GLU A 108 0.33 -18.82 -13.16
C GLU A 108 -0.26 -19.45 -14.44
N ASN A 109 -0.75 -18.62 -15.36
CA ASN A 109 -1.23 -19.08 -16.66
C ASN A 109 -0.09 -19.63 -17.53
N PHE A 110 1.07 -18.95 -17.56
CA PHE A 110 2.25 -19.46 -18.24
C PHE A 110 2.71 -20.81 -17.67
N TYR A 111 2.73 -20.97 -16.36
CA TYR A 111 3.14 -22.21 -15.70
C TYR A 111 2.23 -23.38 -16.06
N LYS A 112 0.92 -23.16 -16.15
CA LYS A 112 -0.07 -24.19 -16.59
C LYS A 112 0.13 -24.64 -18.05
N LEU A 113 0.73 -23.81 -18.89
CA LEU A 113 1.03 -24.12 -20.29
C LEU A 113 2.37 -24.84 -20.47
N LEU A 114 3.22 -24.88 -19.43
CA LEU A 114 4.48 -25.60 -19.51
C LEU A 114 4.17 -27.11 -19.59
N PRO A 115 4.80 -27.84 -20.53
CA PRO A 115 4.64 -29.28 -20.59
C PRO A 115 5.06 -29.87 -19.24
N ALA A 116 4.25 -30.80 -18.72
CA ALA A 116 4.60 -31.55 -17.52
C ALA A 116 6.03 -32.07 -17.73
N LYS A 117 6.94 -31.71 -16.83
CA LYS A 117 8.32 -32.21 -16.89
C LYS A 117 8.22 -33.73 -17.04
N GLU A 118 8.68 -34.26 -18.17
CA GLU A 118 8.94 -35.69 -18.29
C GLU A 118 9.93 -36.03 -17.19
N GLU A 119 9.45 -36.66 -16.12
CA GLU A 119 10.32 -37.34 -15.16
C GLU A 119 11.10 -38.39 -15.95
N LYS A 120 12.40 -38.14 -16.11
CA LYS A 120 13.37 -39.15 -16.55
C LYS A 120 13.94 -39.86 -15.35
#